data_AF-A0A225TXD9-F1
#
_entry.id   AF-A0A225TXD9-F1
#
_cell.length_a   1.000
_cell.length_b   1.000
_cell.length_c   1.000
_cell.angle_alpha   90.00
_cell.angle_beta   90.00
_cell.angle_gamma   90.00
#
_symmetry.space_group_name_H-M   'P 1'
#
loop_
_entity.id
_entity.type
_entity.pdbx_description
1 polymer ?
#
loop_
_entity_poly.entity_id
_entity_poly.type
_entity_poly.pdbx_seq_one_letter_code
_entity_poly.pdbx_strand_id
1 'polypeptide(L)'
;MSEVTVKLTNKAIAIIADYIQRASKNEQLHDAKNRLDKKIAMLSEDENCDQELLMAAFVPAMTNHTRDGFFEAIAVALEGAQA
;
A
#
# COMPACT_ATOMS: atom_id res chain seq x y z
N MET A 1 -11.15 -0.48 -17.13
CA MET A 1 -9.86 -0.01 -16.59
C MET A 1 -8.88 0.13 -17.75
N SER A 2 -8.22 1.29 -17.90
CA SER A 2 -7.23 1.46 -18.97
C SER A 2 -5.88 0.87 -18.55
N GLU A 3 -5.08 0.40 -19.50
CA GLU A 3 -3.72 -0.12 -19.21
C GLU A 3 -2.84 0.94 -18.54
N VAL A 4 -3.08 2.22 -18.83
CA VAL A 4 -2.38 3.36 -18.21
C VAL A 4 -2.74 3.50 -16.74
N THR A 5 -4.03 3.41 -16.40
CA THR A 5 -4.54 3.48 -15.02
C THR A 5 -3.94 2.34 -14.18
N VAL A 6 -3.93 1.11 -14.70
CA VAL A 6 -3.33 -0.04 -13.99
C VAL A 6 -1.84 0.18 -13.71
N LYS A 7 -1.08 0.65 -14.71
CA LYS A 7 0.35 0.94 -14.55
C LYS A 7 0.61 2.02 -13.51
N LEU A 8 -0.20 3.08 -13.49
CA LEU A 8 -0.07 4.17 -12.53
C LEU A 8 -0.47 3.73 -11.12
N THR A 9 -1.53 2.93 -10.98
CA THR A 9 -1.89 2.32 -9.68
C THR A 9 -0.82 1.39 -9.16
N ASN A 10 -0.27 0.50 -9.98
CA ASN A 10 0.83 -0.37 -9.57
C ASN A 10 2.05 0.44 -9.12
N LYS A 11 2.38 1.52 -9.84
CA LYS A 11 3.44 2.43 -9.42
C LYS A 11 3.14 3.09 -8.07
N ALA A 12 1.89 3.50 -7.83
CA ALA A 12 1.47 4.06 -6.54
C ALA A 12 1.58 3.02 -5.42
N ILE A 13 1.12 1.78 -5.63
CA ILE A 13 1.24 0.67 -4.68
C ILE A 13 2.71 0.46 -4.32
N ALA A 14 3.59 0.36 -5.31
CA ALA A 14 5.03 0.16 -5.08
C ALA A 14 5.65 1.30 -4.25
N ILE A 15 5.30 2.55 -4.55
CA ILE A 15 5.78 3.72 -3.79
C ILE A 15 5.30 3.67 -2.33
N ILE A 16 4.03 3.36 -2.09
CA ILE A 16 3.48 3.27 -0.73
C ILE A 16 4.17 2.14 0.03
N ALA A 17 4.25 0.95 -0.56
CA ALA A 17 4.78 -0.22 0.12
C ALA A 17 6.26 -0.03 0.51
N ASP A 18 7.09 0.46 -0.42
CA ASP A 18 8.51 0.76 -0.18
C ASP A 18 8.69 1.90 0.86
N TYR A 19 7.79 2.89 0.85
CA TYR A 19 7.78 3.92 1.89
C TYR A 19 7.45 3.36 3.27
N ILE A 20 6.41 2.54 3.40
CA ILE A 20 5.98 1.96 4.69
C ILE A 20 7.04 1.02 5.25
N GLN A 21 7.66 0.17 4.41
CA GLN A 21 8.74 -0.71 4.87
C GLN A 21 9.93 0.06 5.48
N ARG A 22 10.25 1.24 4.95
CA ARG A 22 11.37 2.06 5.43
C ARG A 22 10.98 2.96 6.59
N ALA A 23 9.86 3.67 6.48
CA ALA A 23 9.42 4.68 7.44
C ALA A 23 8.82 4.06 8.71
N SER A 24 8.12 2.93 8.58
CA SER A 24 7.42 2.28 9.69
C SER A 24 8.20 1.14 10.34
N LYS A 25 9.44 0.87 9.91
CA LYS A 25 10.22 -0.28 10.40
C LYS A 25 10.31 -0.34 11.92
N ASN A 26 10.39 0.80 12.61
CA ASN A 26 10.49 0.87 14.07
C ASN A 26 9.20 1.34 14.75
N GLU A 27 8.13 1.56 13.98
CA GLU A 27 6.85 2.02 14.49
C GLU A 27 6.05 0.86 15.12
N GLN A 28 5.14 1.19 16.03
CA GLN A 28 4.15 0.22 16.50
C GLN A 28 3.17 -0.10 15.37
N LEU A 29 2.56 -1.28 15.41
CA LEU A 29 1.61 -1.72 14.38
C LEU A 29 0.50 -0.69 14.14
N HIS A 30 -0.03 -0.10 15.20
CA HIS A 30 -1.07 0.92 15.11
C HIS A 30 -0.59 2.17 14.32
N ASP A 31 0.60 2.66 14.62
CA ASP A 31 1.18 3.84 13.95
C ASP A 31 1.51 3.54 12.48
N ALA A 32 2.04 2.35 12.20
CA ALA A 32 2.32 1.89 10.85
C ALA A 32 1.05 1.81 9.99
N LYS A 33 -0.05 1.28 10.55
CA LYS A 33 -1.36 1.25 9.90
C LYS A 33 -1.93 2.65 9.66
N ASN A 34 -1.84 3.54 10.64
CA ASN A 34 -2.28 4.93 10.49
C ASN A 34 -1.48 5.66 9.41
N ARG A 35 -0.18 5.35 9.28
CA ARG A 35 0.67 5.90 8.22
C ARG A 35 0.29 5.35 6.85
N LEU A 36 0.02 4.05 6.75
CA LEU A 36 -0.46 3.42 5.53
C LEU A 36 -1.78 4.03 5.06
N ASP A 37 -2.76 4.14 5.96
CA ASP A 37 -4.07 4.74 5.70
C ASP A 37 -3.95 6.16 5.12
N LYS A 38 -3.14 7.01 5.77
CA LYS A 38 -2.84 8.36 5.28
C LYS A 38 -2.21 8.37 3.90
N LYS A 39 -1.34 7.40 3.58
CA LYS A 39 -0.71 7.32 2.26
C LYS A 39 -1.65 6.83 1.18
N ILE A 40 -2.54 5.89 1.50
CA ILE A 40 -3.59 5.46 0.58
C ILE A 40 -4.51 6.64 0.26
N ALA A 41 -5.00 7.35 1.28
CA ALA A 41 -5.86 8.52 1.11
C ALA A 41 -5.21 9.61 0.22
N MET A 42 -3.93 9.90 0.44
CA MET A 42 -3.19 10.90 -0.34
C MET A 42 -3.04 10.52 -1.82
N LEU A 43 -3.02 9.22 -2.15
CA LEU A 43 -2.83 8.72 -3.52
C LEU A 43 -4.15 8.34 -4.20
N SER A 44 -5.24 8.14 -3.45
CA SER A 44 -6.58 8.00 -4.01
C SER A 44 -7.15 9.30 -4.58
N GLU A 45 -6.55 10.45 -4.23
CA GLU A 45 -6.94 11.76 -4.80
C GLU A 45 -6.31 12.02 -6.19
N ASP A 46 -5.41 11.15 -6.67
CA ASP A 46 -4.87 11.22 -8.03
C ASP A 46 -5.88 10.61 -9.03
N GLU A 47 -6.42 11.44 -9.93
CA GLU A 47 -7.43 11.04 -10.94
C GLU A 47 -6.93 9.89 -11.86
N ASN A 48 -5.63 9.62 -11.87
CA ASN A 48 -5.05 8.55 -12.70
C ASN A 48 -4.83 7.22 -11.95
N CYS A 49 -5.23 7.15 -10.68
CA CYS A 49 -5.08 5.97 -9.84
C CYS A 49 -6.44 5.28 -9.61
N ASP A 50 -6.51 3.99 -9.94
CA ASP A 50 -7.62 3.14 -9.52
C ASP A 50 -7.61 2.92 -8.00
N GLN A 51 -8.55 3.58 -7.31
CA GLN A 51 -8.70 3.51 -5.86
C GLN A 51 -9.08 2.10 -5.38
N GLU A 52 -9.90 1.36 -6.12
CA GLU A 52 -10.32 0.02 -5.71
C GLU A 52 -9.14 -0.94 -5.74
N LEU A 53 -8.33 -0.89 -6.80
CA LEU A 53 -7.12 -1.70 -6.92
C LEU A 53 -6.06 -1.30 -5.88
N LEU A 54 -5.88 0.00 -5.64
CA LEU A 54 -4.99 0.51 -4.59
C LEU A 54 -5.41 -0.01 -3.21
N MET A 55 -6.70 0.08 -2.87
CA MET A 55 -7.18 -0.43 -1.60
C MET A 55 -7.06 -1.94 -1.51
N ALA A 56 -7.47 -2.68 -2.55
CA ALA A 56 -7.40 -4.13 -2.57
C ALA A 56 -5.98 -4.66 -2.25
N ALA A 57 -4.94 -3.97 -2.74
CA ALA A 57 -3.55 -4.31 -2.45
C ALA A 57 -3.20 -4.17 -0.94
N PHE A 58 -3.81 -3.24 -0.22
CA PHE A 58 -3.48 -2.93 1.18
C PHE A 58 -4.48 -3.42 2.22
N VAL A 59 -5.67 -3.91 1.83
CA VAL A 59 -6.62 -4.57 2.75
C VAL A 59 -5.96 -5.67 3.60
N PRO A 60 -5.13 -6.57 3.04
CA PRO A 60 -4.47 -7.60 3.84
C PRO A 60 -3.56 -7.04 4.93
N ALA A 61 -2.86 -5.93 4.65
CA ALA A 61 -2.03 -5.25 5.64
C ALA A 61 -2.89 -4.57 6.72
N MET A 62 -3.93 -3.83 6.32
CA MET A 62 -4.81 -3.10 7.24
C MET A 62 -5.59 -4.02 8.18
N THR A 63 -5.94 -5.23 7.73
CA THR A 63 -6.69 -6.22 8.52
C THR A 63 -5.79 -7.12 9.40
N ASN A 64 -4.46 -7.05 9.26
CA ASN A 64 -3.56 -7.91 10.02
C ASN A 64 -3.43 -7.48 11.49
N HIS A 65 -3.36 -8.43 12.43
CA HIS A 65 -3.23 -8.14 13.86
C HIS A 65 -1.80 -8.25 14.41
N THR A 66 -0.84 -8.67 13.59
CA THR A 66 0.57 -8.76 13.99
C THR A 66 1.43 -7.82 13.15
N ARG A 67 2.56 -7.38 13.73
CA ARG A 67 3.51 -6.52 13.02
C ARG A 67 4.17 -7.25 11.86
N ASP A 68 4.57 -8.50 12.08
CA ASP A 68 5.21 -9.31 11.04
C ASP A 68 4.26 -9.57 9.89
N GLY A 69 3.01 -9.94 10.17
CA GLY A 69 1.99 -10.17 9.14
C GLY A 69 1.60 -8.89 8.39
N PHE A 70 1.60 -7.73 9.06
CA PHE A 70 1.45 -6.44 8.40
C PHE A 70 2.56 -6.19 7.38
N PHE A 71 3.83 -6.35 7.79
CA PHE A 71 4.97 -6.09 6.90
C PHE A 71 5.10 -7.14 5.79
N GLU A 72 4.71 -8.39 6.05
CA GLU A 72 4.59 -9.44 5.03
C GLU A 72 3.56 -9.07 3.97
N ALA A 73 2.36 -8.63 4.39
CA ALA A 73 1.34 -8.16 3.45
C ALA A 73 1.79 -6.95 2.63
N ILE A 74 2.56 -6.03 3.23
CA ILE A 74 3.17 -4.91 2.51
C ILE A 74 4.20 -5.39 1.49
N ALA A 75 5.00 -6.39 1.82
CA ALA A 75 5.96 -6.99 0.88
C ALA A 75 5.25 -7.66 -0.30
N VAL A 76 4.17 -8.42 -0.05
CA VAL A 76 3.35 -9.03 -1.10
C VAL A 76 2.73 -7.97 -2.02
N ALA A 77 2.23 -6.86 -1.45
CA ALA A 77 1.71 -5.75 -2.25
C ALA A 77 2.80 -5.11 -3.14
N LEU A 78 4.03 -4.97 -2.63
CA LEU A 78 5.17 -4.47 -3.40
C LEU A 78 5.53 -5.41 -4.55
N GLU A 79 5.65 -6.71 -4.28
CA GLU A 79 5.96 -7.73 -5.28
C GLU A 79 4.89 -7.77 -6.38
N GLY A 80 3.61 -7.80 -5.99
CA GLY A 80 2.48 -7.81 -6.93
C GLY A 80 2.39 -6.55 -7.79
N ALA A 81 2.87 -5.41 -7.30
CA ALA A 81 2.93 -4.17 -8.07
C ALA A 81 4.12 -4.09 -9.05
N GLN A 82 5.14 -4.93 -8.85
CA GLN A 82 6.34 -4.98 -9.68
C GLN A 82 6.33 -6.12 -10.70
N ALA A 83 5.39 -7.07 -10.57
CA ALA A 83 5.15 -8.18 -11.49
C ALA A 83 4.49 -7.72 -12.80
#